data_AF-A0A530AH81-F1
#
_entry.id   AF-A0A530AH81-F1
#
_cell.length_a   1.000
_cell.length_b   1.000
_cell.length_c   1.000
_cell.angle_alpha   90.00
_cell.angle_beta   90.00
_cell.angle_gamma   90.00
#
_symmetry.space_group_name_H-M   'P 1'
#
loop_
_entity.id
_entity.type
_entity.pdbx_description
1 polymer ?
#
loop_
_entity_poly.entity_id
_entity_poly.type
_entity_poly.pdbx_seq_one_letter_code
_entity_poly.pdbx_strand_id
1 'polypeptide(L)'
;LKARMNPDLHMADDLKNTGKGNLFVVFGEPDVDLIETAEGELQVKVNGVDIFDPSTGEIRSDDVKGIAAWFIDTDYNEESFFVRHAYFLGANDPYKSLKTALKAEIDEDAWQTLYSDTSRPFPRPANERIAVKVINHFGDEVLKVFGV
;
A
#
# COMPACT_ATOMS: atom_id res chain seq x y z
N LEU A 1 8.66 -2.22 17.67
CA LEU A 1 8.31 -3.23 16.64
C LEU A 1 7.29 -4.21 17.21
N LYS A 2 6.07 -4.24 16.69
CA LYS A 2 5.12 -5.33 16.95
C LYS A 2 4.53 -5.74 15.60
N ALA A 3 5.15 -6.73 14.97
CA ALA A 3 4.60 -7.39 13.79
C ALA A 3 3.25 -8.04 14.18
N ARG A 4 2.22 -7.88 13.35
CA ARG A 4 0.97 -8.62 13.50
C ARG A 4 1.12 -9.96 12.79
N MET A 5 1.05 -11.03 13.57
CA MET A 5 1.00 -12.40 13.07
C MET A 5 -0.43 -12.70 12.60
N ASN A 6 -0.59 -13.24 11.38
CA ASN A 6 -1.87 -13.70 10.87
C ASN A 6 -2.37 -14.87 11.75
N PRO A 7 -3.63 -14.87 12.26
CA PRO A 7 -4.22 -15.98 13.02
C PRO A 7 -4.06 -17.36 12.35
N ASP A 8 -3.96 -17.42 11.03
CA ASP A 8 -3.78 -18.65 10.26
C ASP A 8 -2.43 -19.34 10.52
N LEU A 9 -1.45 -18.64 11.11
CA LEU A 9 -0.16 -19.23 11.49
C LEU A 9 -0.32 -20.34 12.55
N HIS A 10 -1.40 -20.32 13.33
CA HIS A 10 -1.70 -21.35 14.33
C HIS A 10 -2.17 -22.68 13.71
N MET A 11 -2.52 -22.69 12.42
CA MET A 11 -2.99 -23.87 11.68
C MET A 11 -1.88 -24.51 10.81
N ALA A 12 -0.65 -24.01 10.88
CA ALA A 12 0.46 -24.47 10.06
C ALA A 12 0.79 -25.96 10.28
N ASP A 13 0.60 -26.47 11.50
CA ASP A 13 0.86 -27.87 11.86
C ASP A 13 -0.24 -28.84 11.38
N ASP A 14 -1.43 -28.34 11.04
CA ASP A 14 -2.58 -29.14 10.60
C ASP A 14 -2.71 -29.24 9.06
N LEU A 15 -1.87 -28.53 8.31
CA LEU A 15 -1.92 -28.47 6.85
C LEU A 15 -0.94 -29.47 6.20
N LYS A 16 -1.47 -30.23 5.25
CA LYS A 16 -0.74 -31.28 4.52
C LYS A 16 0.44 -30.68 3.74
N ASN A 17 1.66 -30.94 4.21
CA ASN A 17 2.87 -30.41 3.61
C ASN A 17 3.16 -31.12 2.26
N THR A 18 2.74 -30.51 1.16
CA THR A 18 2.90 -31.05 -0.21
C THR A 18 4.19 -30.58 -0.90
N GLY A 19 5.15 -30.03 -0.14
CA GLY A 19 6.44 -29.58 -0.65
C GLY A 19 6.37 -28.35 -1.59
N LYS A 20 5.19 -27.72 -1.72
CA LYS A 20 4.95 -26.54 -2.57
C LYS A 20 4.00 -25.51 -1.94
N GLY A 21 3.87 -25.47 -0.62
CA GLY A 21 2.92 -24.58 0.04
C GLY A 21 3.46 -23.98 1.32
N ASN A 22 4.26 -22.91 1.21
CA ASN A 22 4.43 -21.98 2.32
C ASN A 22 3.59 -20.75 2.02
N LEU A 23 2.35 -20.80 2.50
CA LEU A 23 1.24 -19.86 2.28
C LEU A 23 1.27 -18.62 3.20
N PHE A 24 2.44 -18.24 3.73
CA PHE A 24 2.51 -17.25 4.83
C PHE A 24 3.58 -16.18 4.62
N VAL A 25 3.65 -15.52 3.47
CA VAL A 25 4.50 -14.32 3.33
C VAL A 25 3.98 -13.25 4.30
N VAL A 26 4.84 -12.71 5.16
CA VAL A 26 4.48 -11.69 6.14
C VAL A 26 4.95 -10.34 5.62
N PHE A 27 4.02 -9.41 5.43
CA PHE A 27 4.34 -8.06 4.98
C PHE A 27 4.65 -7.16 6.17
N GLY A 28 5.75 -6.43 6.07
CA GLY A 28 6.17 -5.41 7.03
C GLY A 28 5.38 -4.11 6.89
N GLU A 29 5.66 -3.16 7.76
CA GLU A 29 5.10 -1.82 7.63
C GLU A 29 5.60 -1.15 6.34
N PRO A 30 4.76 -0.39 5.62
CA PRO A 30 5.22 0.35 4.46
C PRO A 30 6.24 1.42 4.87
N ASP A 31 7.25 1.59 4.02
CA ASP A 31 8.23 2.67 4.16
C ASP A 31 7.70 3.92 3.47
N VAL A 32 7.49 4.97 4.25
CA VAL A 32 6.72 6.15 3.85
C VAL A 32 7.27 7.39 4.53
N ASP A 33 7.51 8.43 3.71
CA ASP A 33 7.88 9.77 4.16
C ASP A 33 6.67 10.71 4.13
N LEU A 34 6.58 11.55 5.16
CA LEU A 34 5.65 12.67 5.24
C LEU A 34 6.42 13.96 4.94
N ILE A 35 5.99 14.67 3.91
CA ILE A 35 6.64 15.87 3.39
C ILE A 35 5.69 17.05 3.62
N GLU A 36 6.17 18.10 4.27
CA GLU A 36 5.45 19.37 4.37
C GLU A 36 5.90 20.30 3.24
N THR A 37 4.93 20.80 2.48
CA THR A 37 5.17 21.74 1.38
C THR A 37 5.45 23.14 1.92
N ALA A 38 6.01 24.02 1.09
CA ALA A 38 6.23 25.43 1.47
C ALA A 38 4.92 26.19 1.78
N GLU A 39 3.79 25.66 1.32
CA GLU A 39 2.45 26.22 1.48
C GLU A 39 1.72 25.68 2.73
N GLY A 40 2.36 24.79 3.51
CA GLY A 40 1.80 24.19 4.72
C GLY A 40 0.86 23.00 4.46
N GLU A 41 0.79 22.52 3.22
CA GLU A 41 0.10 21.28 2.87
C GLU A 41 1.01 20.06 3.07
N LEU A 42 0.40 18.89 3.23
CA LEU A 42 1.08 17.62 3.38
C LEU A 42 1.16 16.85 2.06
N GLN A 43 2.26 16.13 1.88
CA GLN A 43 2.45 15.12 0.85
C GLN A 43 2.98 13.83 1.49
N VAL A 44 2.63 12.71 0.87
CA VAL A 44 3.10 11.39 1.26
C VAL A 44 3.93 10.83 0.13
N LYS A 45 5.11 10.30 0.43
CA LYS A 45 5.93 9.53 -0.50
C LYS A 45 6.08 8.11 0.00
N VAL A 46 5.79 7.13 -0.85
CA VAL A 46 6.02 5.71 -0.55
C VAL A 46 7.35 5.29 -1.16
N ASN A 47 8.25 4.78 -0.31
CA ASN A 47 9.57 4.32 -0.73
C ASN A 47 9.59 2.81 -1.04
N GLY A 48 8.65 2.05 -0.47
CA GLY A 48 8.58 0.62 -0.67
C GLY A 48 7.82 -0.12 0.43
N VAL A 49 7.96 -1.44 0.44
CA VAL A 49 7.40 -2.30 1.49
C VAL A 49 8.37 -3.45 1.77
N ASP A 50 8.56 -3.76 3.05
CA ASP A 50 9.32 -4.93 3.45
C ASP A 50 8.48 -6.20 3.32
N ILE A 51 9.06 -7.23 2.70
CA ILE A 51 8.45 -8.55 2.54
C ILE A 51 9.30 -9.56 3.32
N PHE A 52 8.72 -10.16 4.35
CA PHE A 52 9.33 -11.26 5.07
C PHE A 52 8.87 -12.60 4.49
N ASP A 53 9.82 -13.37 3.96
CA ASP A 53 9.59 -14.73 3.51
C ASP A 53 9.88 -15.70 4.67
N PRO A 54 8.87 -16.33 5.30
CA PRO A 54 9.10 -17.23 6.43
C PRO A 54 9.81 -18.52 6.03
N SER A 55 9.84 -18.88 4.74
CA SER A 55 10.48 -20.10 4.27
C SER A 55 12.01 -19.98 4.26
N THR A 56 12.50 -18.77 4.04
CA THR A 56 13.93 -18.44 4.02
C THR A 56 14.38 -17.70 5.28
N GLY A 57 13.44 -17.06 5.99
CA GLY A 57 13.74 -16.17 7.11
C GLY A 57 14.33 -14.83 6.68
N GLU A 58 14.29 -14.51 5.38
CA GLU A 58 14.85 -13.28 4.82
C GLU A 58 13.80 -12.16 4.79
N ILE A 59 14.24 -10.94 5.13
CA ILE A 59 13.49 -9.71 4.86
C ILE A 59 14.00 -9.16 3.53
N ARG A 60 13.11 -9.04 2.56
CA ARG A 60 13.37 -8.35 1.30
C ARG A 60 12.70 -6.99 1.35
N SER A 61 13.49 -5.93 1.40
CA SER A 61 12.98 -4.58 1.20
C SER A 61 12.75 -4.39 -0.29
N ASP A 62 11.49 -4.38 -0.70
CA ASP A 62 11.13 -4.12 -2.09
C ASP A 62 11.07 -2.60 -2.32
N ASP A 63 11.74 -2.17 -3.39
CA ASP A 63 11.55 -0.85 -4.02
C ASP A 63 10.09 -0.72 -4.47
N VAL A 64 9.66 0.48 -4.90
CA VAL A 64 8.28 0.80 -5.31
C VAL A 64 7.69 -0.15 -6.37
N LYS A 65 8.52 -0.92 -7.06
CA LYS A 65 8.15 -1.92 -8.08
C LYS A 65 7.29 -3.06 -7.55
N GLY A 66 7.40 -3.41 -6.27
CA GLY A 66 6.57 -4.44 -5.63
C GLY A 66 5.11 -3.99 -5.41
N ILE A 67 4.86 -2.68 -5.46
CA ILE A 67 3.58 -2.07 -5.15
C ILE A 67 2.69 -2.07 -6.39
N ALA A 68 1.52 -2.69 -6.28
CA ALA A 68 0.50 -2.60 -7.32
C ALA A 68 -0.30 -1.30 -7.16
N ALA A 69 -0.73 -1.01 -5.93
CA ALA A 69 -1.51 0.17 -5.60
C ALA A 69 -1.16 0.69 -4.19
N TRP A 70 -1.34 1.99 -3.98
CA TRP A 70 -1.32 2.56 -2.64
C TRP A 70 -2.34 3.69 -2.52
N PHE A 71 -2.91 3.81 -1.32
CA PHE A 71 -4.04 4.68 -1.03
C PHE A 71 -3.76 5.53 0.21
N ILE A 72 -4.37 6.71 0.25
CA ILE A 72 -4.30 7.60 1.40
C ILE A 72 -5.72 7.92 1.87
N ASP A 73 -5.93 7.71 3.15
CA ASP A 73 -6.99 8.34 3.91
C ASP A 73 -6.40 9.60 4.57
N THR A 74 -6.72 10.77 4.00
CA THR A 74 -6.12 12.05 4.41
C THR A 74 -6.73 12.64 5.68
N ASP A 75 -7.73 11.99 6.28
CA ASP A 75 -8.44 12.44 7.49
C ASP A 75 -9.03 11.21 8.18
N TYR A 76 -8.13 10.43 8.79
CA TYR A 76 -8.39 9.07 9.25
C TYR A 76 -9.01 9.03 10.63
N ASN A 77 -10.26 8.59 10.70
CA ASN A 77 -11.06 8.59 11.93
C ASN A 77 -10.83 7.38 12.85
N GLU A 78 -9.86 6.52 12.54
CA GLU A 78 -9.55 5.27 13.28
C GLU A 78 -10.60 4.14 13.19
N GLU A 79 -11.76 4.38 12.57
CA GLU A 79 -12.83 3.40 12.45
C GLU A 79 -12.90 2.76 11.07
N SER A 80 -12.67 3.55 10.02
CA SER A 80 -12.84 3.13 8.63
C SER A 80 -11.83 3.83 7.73
N PHE A 81 -11.32 3.08 6.76
CA PHE A 81 -10.41 3.60 5.75
C PHE A 81 -11.20 4.06 4.54
N PHE A 82 -11.19 5.37 4.28
CA PHE A 82 -11.76 5.98 3.08
C PHE A 82 -10.64 6.34 2.11
N VAL A 83 -10.67 5.70 0.94
CA VAL A 83 -9.75 6.03 -0.15
C VAL A 83 -10.05 7.46 -0.63
N ARG A 84 -9.22 8.42 -0.23
CA ARG A 84 -9.32 9.81 -0.69
C ARG A 84 -8.33 10.08 -1.82
N HIS A 85 -7.10 9.57 -1.70
CA HIS A 85 -6.14 9.52 -2.81
C HIS A 85 -5.82 8.07 -3.18
N ALA A 86 -5.58 7.84 -4.48
CA ALA A 86 -5.19 6.55 -5.00
C ALA A 86 -4.11 6.66 -6.07
N TYR A 87 -3.14 5.76 -6.00
CA TYR A 87 -1.98 5.72 -6.86
C TYR A 87 -1.59 4.27 -7.16
N PHE A 88 -0.87 4.10 -8.26
CA PHE A 88 -0.66 2.80 -8.88
C PHE A 88 0.74 2.72 -9.47
N LEU A 89 1.53 1.75 -9.03
CA LEU A 89 2.96 1.66 -9.36
C LEU A 89 3.34 0.39 -10.14
N GLY A 90 2.38 -0.53 -10.31
CA GLY A 90 2.63 -1.87 -10.83
C GLY A 90 3.14 -1.93 -12.27
N ALA A 91 4.07 -2.85 -12.53
CA ALA A 91 4.67 -3.11 -13.83
C ALA A 91 3.87 -4.17 -14.60
N ASN A 92 2.94 -3.76 -15.48
CA ASN A 92 2.46 -4.50 -16.68
C ASN A 92 1.15 -3.94 -17.26
N ASP A 93 0.94 -2.63 -17.23
CA ASP A 93 -0.34 -2.04 -17.63
C ASP A 93 -1.54 -2.71 -16.92
N PRO A 94 -1.57 -2.77 -15.57
CA PRO A 94 -2.65 -3.43 -14.80
C PRO A 94 -4.06 -2.90 -15.14
N TYR A 95 -4.10 -1.77 -15.85
CA TYR A 95 -5.25 -0.96 -16.09
C TYR A 95 -5.83 -1.08 -17.49
N LYS A 96 -5.28 -1.92 -18.37
CA LYS A 96 -6.05 -2.29 -19.56
C LYS A 96 -7.46 -2.77 -19.17
N SER A 97 -7.56 -3.51 -18.07
CA SER A 97 -8.83 -3.96 -17.49
C SER A 97 -9.63 -2.81 -16.83
N LEU A 98 -8.98 -1.89 -16.09
CA LEU A 98 -9.68 -0.76 -15.45
C LEU A 98 -10.15 0.28 -16.47
N LYS A 99 -9.31 0.66 -17.44
CA LYS A 99 -9.66 1.52 -18.58
C LYS A 99 -10.82 0.95 -19.39
N THR A 100 -10.84 -0.37 -19.57
CA THR A 100 -11.96 -1.07 -20.21
C THR A 100 -13.22 -1.03 -19.32
N ALA A 101 -13.09 -1.21 -18.01
CA ALA A 101 -14.22 -1.16 -17.06
C ALA A 101 -14.82 0.24 -16.93
N LEU A 102 -14.00 1.29 -16.97
CA LEU A 102 -14.40 2.71 -16.88
C LEU A 102 -14.96 3.28 -18.20
N LYS A 103 -15.02 2.48 -19.26
CA LYS A 103 -15.80 2.74 -20.50
C LYS A 103 -15.69 4.17 -21.07
N ALA A 104 -14.47 4.65 -21.24
CA ALA A 104 -14.09 5.71 -22.20
C ALA A 104 -14.19 7.20 -21.81
N GLU A 105 -14.20 7.58 -20.53
CA GLU A 105 -13.93 8.97 -20.11
C GLU A 105 -12.71 9.04 -19.18
N ILE A 106 -11.54 8.68 -19.70
CA ILE A 106 -10.29 8.81 -18.96
C ILE A 106 -9.46 9.92 -19.58
N ASP A 107 -9.34 11.02 -18.84
CA ASP A 107 -8.35 12.06 -19.12
C ASP A 107 -6.95 11.45 -18.94
N GLU A 108 -6.17 11.39 -20.02
CA GLU A 108 -4.85 10.78 -20.03
C GLU A 108 -3.84 11.53 -19.15
N ASP A 109 -3.97 12.85 -19.01
CA ASP A 109 -3.10 13.64 -18.15
C ASP A 109 -3.44 13.37 -16.69
N ALA A 110 -4.73 13.36 -16.35
CA ALA A 110 -5.18 12.95 -15.01
C ALA A 110 -4.73 11.52 -14.68
N TRP A 111 -4.73 10.64 -15.68
CA TRP A 111 -4.31 9.25 -15.56
C TRP A 111 -2.81 9.10 -15.24
N GLN A 112 -1.95 9.87 -15.91
CA GLN A 112 -0.50 9.85 -15.63
C GLN A 112 -0.19 10.25 -14.20
N THR A 113 -0.96 11.15 -13.60
CA THR A 113 -0.75 11.56 -12.20
C THR A 113 -1.02 10.46 -11.18
N LEU A 114 -1.74 9.40 -11.56
CA LEU A 114 -1.98 8.24 -10.70
C LEU A 114 -0.75 7.30 -10.65
N TYR A 115 0.17 7.41 -11.63
CA TYR A 115 1.42 6.67 -11.66
C TYR A 115 2.52 7.42 -10.92
N SER A 116 2.35 7.56 -9.61
CA SER A 116 3.26 8.32 -8.75
C SER A 116 3.50 7.61 -7.43
N ASP A 117 4.75 7.64 -6.98
CA ASP A 117 5.16 7.22 -5.63
C ASP A 117 4.93 8.32 -4.60
N THR A 118 4.65 9.53 -5.08
CA THR A 118 4.46 10.74 -4.28
C THR A 118 3.06 11.29 -4.51
N SER A 119 2.35 11.61 -3.43
CA SER A 119 0.99 12.12 -3.51
C SER A 119 0.94 13.54 -4.01
N ARG A 120 -0.21 13.93 -4.55
CA ARG A 120 -0.59 15.34 -4.62
C ARG A 120 -0.62 15.93 -3.21
N PRO A 121 -0.32 17.23 -3.05
CA PRO A 121 -0.51 17.95 -1.80
C PRO A 121 -1.97 17.87 -1.31
N PHE A 122 -2.15 17.85 0.00
CA PHE A 122 -3.47 17.93 0.64
C PHE A 122 -3.39 18.72 1.96
N PRO A 123 -4.48 19.38 2.38
CA PRO A 123 -4.50 20.12 3.63
C PRO A 123 -4.32 19.20 4.83
N ARG A 124 -3.72 19.72 5.88
CA ARG A 124 -3.60 19.03 7.17
C ARG A 124 -5.00 18.68 7.72
N PRO A 125 -5.25 17.41 8.09
CA PRO A 125 -6.58 17.00 8.56
C PRO A 125 -6.96 17.61 9.90
N ALA A 126 -8.26 17.78 10.11
CA ALA A 126 -8.79 18.27 11.37
C ALA A 126 -8.59 17.28 12.53
N ASN A 127 -8.53 15.98 12.23
CA ASN A 127 -8.29 14.93 13.23
C ASN A 127 -6.80 14.62 13.46
N GLU A 128 -5.89 15.38 12.82
CA GLU A 128 -4.43 15.25 12.96
C GLU A 128 -3.92 13.83 12.66
N ARG A 129 -4.66 13.08 11.82
CA ARG A 129 -4.29 11.71 11.45
C ARG A 129 -4.52 11.43 9.98
N ILE A 130 -3.55 10.74 9.40
CA ILE A 130 -3.69 10.13 8.09
C ILE A 130 -3.39 8.64 8.17
N ALA A 131 -3.90 7.88 7.20
CA ALA A 131 -3.51 6.48 7.04
C ALA A 131 -3.10 6.20 5.60
N VAL A 132 -2.05 5.41 5.46
CA VAL A 132 -1.49 5.00 4.17
C VAL A 132 -1.62 3.50 4.06
N LYS A 133 -2.30 3.04 3.00
CA LYS A 133 -2.47 1.62 2.69
C LYS A 133 -1.67 1.28 1.44
N VAL A 134 -0.88 0.21 1.49
CA VAL A 134 -0.09 -0.29 0.36
C VAL A 134 -0.56 -1.70 0.01
N ILE A 135 -0.72 -1.98 -1.27
CA ILE A 135 -1.22 -3.24 -1.83
C ILE A 135 -0.23 -3.76 -2.87
N ASN A 136 0.15 -5.03 -2.74
CA ASN A 136 1.05 -5.69 -3.69
C ASN A 136 0.29 -6.31 -4.89
N HIS A 137 1.03 -6.96 -5.79
CA HIS A 137 0.46 -7.61 -6.97
C HIS A 137 -0.34 -8.89 -6.69
N PHE A 138 -0.21 -9.45 -5.48
CA PHE A 138 -0.92 -10.64 -5.02
C PHE A 138 -2.23 -10.31 -4.29
N GLY A 139 -2.47 -9.02 -3.99
CA GLY A 139 -3.65 -8.53 -3.29
C GLY A 139 -3.48 -8.42 -1.78
N ASP A 140 -2.27 -8.64 -1.24
CA ASP A 140 -2.00 -8.44 0.18
C ASP A 140 -1.91 -6.95 0.50
N GLU A 141 -2.45 -6.55 1.65
CA GLU A 141 -2.50 -5.15 2.08
C GLU A 141 -1.83 -4.92 3.44
N VAL A 142 -1.15 -3.78 3.56
CA VAL A 142 -0.62 -3.26 4.83
C VAL A 142 -1.04 -1.82 5.02
N LEU A 143 -1.27 -1.43 6.28
CA LEU A 143 -1.74 -0.10 6.67
C LEU A 143 -0.77 0.50 7.70
N LYS A 144 -0.43 1.78 7.52
CA LYS A 144 0.31 2.58 8.50
C LYS A 144 -0.42 3.88 8.77
N VAL A 145 -0.58 4.20 10.05
CA VAL A 145 -1.26 5.42 10.52
C VAL A 145 -0.20 6.39 11.02
N PHE A 146 -0.36 7.67 10.67
CA PHE A 146 0.52 8.74 11.07
C PHE A 146 -0.27 9.78 11.84
N GLY A 147 0.26 10.19 12.99
CA GLY A 147 -0.11 11.47 13.58
C GLY A 147 0.62 12.56 12.81
N VAL A 148 -0.13 13.54 12.32
CA VAL A 148 0.41 14.72 11.64
C VAL A 148 0.17 15.88 12.56
#